data_AF-A0A2N2YH16-F1
#
_entry.id   AF-A0A2N2YH16-F1
#
_cell.length_a   1.000
_cell.length_b   1.000
_cell.length_c   1.000
_cell.angle_alpha   90.00
_cell.angle_beta   90.00
_cell.angle_gamma   90.00
#
_symmetry.space_group_name_H-M   'P 1'
#
loop_
_entity.id
_entity.type
_entity.pdbx_description
1 polymer ?
#
loop_
_entity_poly.entity_id
_entity_poly.type
_entity_poly.pdbx_seq_one_letter_code
_entity_poly.pdbx_strand_id
1 'polypeptide(L)'
;MVIKNLIGLMCFVFVLGNVSIAQDYEYIGAAKCKMCHNKATTGKQYDIWASKKHANALESLKSEKSIAYGKANGIADPSKDPKCLKCHSTYHTVNSDLIATLTATEGVSCESCHGPG
;
A
#
# COMPACT_ATOMS: atom_id res chain seq x y z
N MET A 1 -33.34 -40.02 19.41
CA MET A 1 -33.01 -38.73 20.05
C MET A 1 -31.50 -38.46 20.04
N VAL A 2 -30.66 -39.43 20.39
CA VAL A 2 -29.18 -39.32 20.42
C VAL A 2 -28.55 -38.93 19.07
N ILE A 3 -29.01 -39.51 17.95
CA ILE A 3 -28.46 -39.25 16.60
C ILE A 3 -28.72 -37.81 16.12
N LYS A 4 -29.89 -37.24 16.47
CA LYS A 4 -30.26 -35.86 16.09
C LYS A 4 -29.42 -34.82 16.84
N ASN A 5 -29.06 -35.13 18.09
CA ASN A 5 -28.15 -34.32 18.91
C ASN A 5 -26.69 -34.44 18.44
N LEU A 6 -26.27 -35.62 17.95
CA LEU A 6 -24.93 -35.83 17.39
C LEU A 6 -24.72 -35.05 16.08
N ILE A 7 -25.72 -35.05 15.20
CA ILE A 7 -25.68 -34.28 13.94
C ILE A 7 -25.66 -32.77 14.23
N GLY A 8 -26.47 -32.30 15.18
CA GLY A 8 -26.46 -30.91 15.62
C GLY A 8 -25.12 -30.46 16.20
N LEU A 9 -24.50 -31.32 17.03
CA LEU A 9 -23.18 -31.06 17.62
C LEU A 9 -22.07 -31.04 16.55
N MET A 10 -22.12 -31.95 15.57
CA MET A 10 -21.15 -32.04 14.48
C MET A 10 -21.26 -30.84 13.51
N CYS A 11 -22.48 -30.36 13.22
CA CYS A 11 -22.69 -29.12 12.49
C CYS A 11 -22.17 -27.88 13.25
N PHE A 12 -22.32 -27.84 14.58
CA PHE A 12 -21.84 -26.73 15.41
C PHE A 12 -20.31 -26.64 15.45
N VAL A 13 -19.62 -27.79 15.53
CA VAL A 13 -18.14 -27.85 15.47
C VAL A 13 -17.61 -27.44 14.09
N PHE A 14 -18.31 -27.79 13.00
CA PHE A 14 -17.92 -27.40 11.65
C PHE A 14 -18.05 -25.88 11.40
N VAL A 15 -19.03 -25.22 12.03
CA VAL A 15 -19.20 -23.76 11.96
C VAL A 15 -18.11 -23.01 12.75
N LEU A 16 -17.67 -23.54 13.89
CA LEU A 16 -16.60 -22.94 14.70
C LEU A 16 -15.19 -23.16 14.12
N GLY A 17 -14.99 -24.19 13.29
CA GLY A 17 -13.70 -24.45 12.64
C GLY A 17 -13.36 -23.51 11.47
N ASN A 18 -14.28 -22.65 11.05
CA ASN A 18 -14.11 -21.71 9.94
C ASN A 18 -13.92 -20.25 10.42
N VAL A 19 -13.47 -20.04 11.67
CA VAL A 19 -13.02 -18.70 12.09
C VAL A 19 -11.73 -18.40 11.33
N SER A 20 -11.84 -17.62 10.26
CA SER A 20 -10.69 -17.09 9.53
C SER A 20 -9.88 -16.22 10.48
N ILE A 21 -8.67 -16.66 10.81
CA ILE A 21 -7.66 -15.80 11.44
C ILE A 21 -7.34 -14.71 10.43
N ALA A 22 -7.62 -13.45 10.78
CA ALA A 22 -7.17 -12.33 9.97
C ALA A 22 -5.64 -12.38 9.89
N GLN A 23 -5.08 -12.45 8.69
CA GLN A 23 -3.63 -12.32 8.53
C GLN A 23 -3.24 -10.88 8.85
N ASP A 24 -2.23 -10.72 9.70
CA ASP A 24 -1.58 -9.42 9.91
C ASP A 24 -0.96 -8.97 8.58
N TYR A 25 -1.20 -7.71 8.22
CA TYR A 25 -0.73 -7.13 6.97
C TYR A 25 0.07 -5.87 7.26
N GLU A 26 1.16 -5.70 6.52
CA GLU A 26 2.07 -4.57 6.68
C GLU A 26 2.47 -4.01 5.31
N TYR A 27 2.80 -2.72 5.27
CA TYR A 27 3.39 -2.08 4.13
C TYR A 27 4.91 -2.34 4.12
N ILE A 28 5.34 -3.23 3.24
CA ILE A 28 6.71 -3.73 3.14
C ILE A 28 7.55 -2.96 2.11
N GLY A 29 6.94 -2.15 1.26
CA GLY A 29 7.62 -1.30 0.28
C GLY A 29 8.10 -2.03 -0.97
N ALA A 30 8.30 -1.25 -2.03
CA ALA A 30 8.62 -1.73 -3.38
C ALA A 30 9.94 -2.52 -3.45
N ALA A 31 10.87 -2.27 -2.52
CA ALA A 31 12.14 -2.99 -2.45
C ALA A 31 11.94 -4.50 -2.23
N LYS A 32 10.93 -4.90 -1.45
CA LYS A 32 10.60 -6.31 -1.24
C LYS A 32 9.95 -6.91 -2.49
N CYS A 33 9.04 -6.16 -3.13
CA CYS A 33 8.40 -6.56 -4.38
C CYS A 33 9.44 -6.81 -5.50
N LYS A 34 10.49 -5.97 -5.57
CA LYS A 34 11.59 -6.07 -6.54
C LYS A 34 12.24 -7.45 -6.61
N MET A 35 12.36 -8.13 -5.48
CA MET A 35 13.07 -9.42 -5.38
C MET A 35 12.47 -10.47 -6.34
N CYS A 36 11.15 -10.41 -6.56
CA CYS A 36 10.44 -11.32 -7.46
C CYS A 36 9.91 -10.63 -8.71
N HIS A 37 9.48 -9.37 -8.63
CA HIS A 37 8.82 -8.63 -9.70
C HIS A 37 9.76 -7.76 -10.54
N ASN A 38 11.03 -8.15 -10.67
CA ASN A 38 11.98 -7.46 -11.55
C ASN A 38 12.60 -8.33 -12.65
N LYS A 39 12.26 -9.62 -12.70
CA LYS A 39 12.79 -10.52 -13.71
C LYS A 39 12.09 -10.28 -15.05
N ALA A 40 12.79 -10.54 -16.16
CA ALA A 40 12.19 -10.49 -17.49
C ALA A 40 10.99 -11.44 -17.62
N THR A 41 11.08 -12.63 -17.02
CA THR A 41 10.01 -13.65 -17.02
C THR A 41 8.77 -13.22 -16.24
N THR A 42 8.92 -12.30 -15.28
CA THR A 42 7.77 -11.73 -14.55
C THR A 42 7.30 -10.43 -15.17
N GLY A 43 8.01 -9.85 -16.15
CA GLY A 43 7.62 -8.61 -16.83
C GLY A 43 8.32 -7.35 -16.35
N LYS A 44 9.38 -7.45 -15.53
CA LYS A 44 10.18 -6.32 -15.03
C LYS A 44 9.35 -5.19 -14.40
N GLN A 45 8.30 -5.55 -13.65
CA GLN A 45 7.33 -4.57 -13.12
C GLN A 45 8.00 -3.50 -12.26
N TYR A 46 8.97 -3.87 -11.43
CA TYR A 46 9.69 -2.93 -10.59
C TYR A 46 10.45 -1.90 -11.43
N ASP A 47 11.29 -2.32 -12.38
CA ASP A 47 12.05 -1.39 -13.24
C ASP A 47 11.10 -0.48 -14.04
N ILE A 48 9.99 -1.04 -14.54
CA ILE A 48 8.97 -0.24 -15.23
C ILE A 48 8.38 0.78 -14.26
N TRP A 49 7.86 0.37 -13.10
CA TRP A 49 7.29 1.27 -12.08
C TRP A 49 8.28 2.38 -11.68
N ALA A 50 9.53 2.03 -11.37
CA ALA A 50 10.57 2.95 -10.94
C ALA A 50 10.86 4.04 -11.98
N SER A 51 10.71 3.73 -13.28
CA SER A 51 10.89 4.68 -14.37
C SER A 51 9.66 5.57 -14.64
N LYS A 52 8.54 5.34 -13.97
CA LYS A 52 7.25 6.00 -14.26
C LYS A 52 6.88 7.04 -13.20
N LYS A 53 5.84 7.80 -13.52
CA LYS A 53 5.42 8.97 -12.75
C LYS A 53 5.05 8.66 -11.29
N HIS A 54 4.54 7.46 -10.99
CA HIS A 54 4.12 7.10 -9.64
C HIS A 54 5.30 6.90 -8.68
N ALA A 55 6.35 6.19 -9.08
CA ALA A 55 7.59 6.11 -8.29
C ALA A 55 8.25 7.50 -8.09
N ASN A 56 8.03 8.41 -9.04
CA ASN A 56 8.60 9.76 -9.03
C ASN A 56 7.57 10.84 -8.62
N ALA A 57 6.47 10.45 -7.97
CA ALA A 57 5.35 11.36 -7.71
C ALA A 57 5.74 12.53 -6.81
N LEU A 58 6.64 12.31 -5.85
CA LEU A 58 7.15 13.36 -4.96
C LEU A 58 7.90 14.45 -5.71
N GLU A 59 8.67 14.10 -6.75
CA GLU A 59 9.43 15.08 -7.53
C GLU A 59 8.51 16.04 -8.29
N SER A 60 7.31 15.59 -8.67
CA SER A 60 6.33 16.47 -9.32
C SER A 60 5.85 17.61 -8.41
N LEU A 61 5.87 17.42 -7.09
CA LEU A 61 5.48 18.45 -6.11
C LEU A 61 6.53 19.57 -5.97
N LYS A 62 7.77 19.31 -6.42
CA LYS A 62 8.87 20.28 -6.41
C LYS A 62 8.96 21.10 -7.71
N SER A 63 8.11 20.81 -8.69
CA SER A 63 8.13 21.54 -9.97
C SER A 63 7.71 23.01 -9.79
N GLU A 64 8.19 23.89 -10.65
CA GLU A 64 7.80 25.31 -10.66
C GLU A 64 6.27 25.49 -10.73
N LYS A 65 5.59 24.64 -11.51
CA LYS A 65 4.12 24.64 -11.61
C LYS A 65 3.45 24.30 -10.29
N SER A 66 3.94 23.29 -9.58
CA SER A 66 3.42 22.90 -8.27
C SER A 66 3.68 23.99 -7.23
N ILE A 67 4.86 24.61 -7.24
CA ILE A 67 5.20 25.72 -6.35
C ILE A 67 4.29 26.93 -6.63
N ALA A 68 4.07 27.28 -7.89
CA ALA A 68 3.18 28.37 -8.27
C ALA A 68 1.72 28.09 -7.85
N TYR A 69 1.24 26.85 -8.05
CA TYR A 69 -0.06 26.40 -7.58
C TYR A 69 -0.15 26.50 -6.05
N GLY A 70 0.88 26.04 -5.34
CA GLY A 70 0.94 26.11 -3.88
C GLY A 70 0.81 27.55 -3.39
N LYS A 71 1.62 28.46 -3.92
CA LYS A 71 1.57 29.90 -3.60
C LYS A 71 0.19 30.49 -3.85
N ALA A 72 -0.44 30.17 -4.99
CA ALA A 72 -1.78 30.67 -5.34
C ALA A 72 -2.88 30.15 -4.39
N ASN A 73 -2.65 29.02 -3.72
CA ASN A 73 -3.61 28.36 -2.84
C ASN A 73 -3.20 28.41 -1.35
N GLY A 74 -2.26 29.29 -0.98
CA GLY A 74 -1.82 29.44 0.41
C GLY A 74 -1.06 28.24 0.98
N ILE A 75 -0.46 27.40 0.13
CA ILE A 75 0.39 26.27 0.50
C ILE A 75 1.85 26.70 0.35
N ALA A 76 2.60 26.67 1.46
CA ALA A 76 3.99 27.12 1.48
C ALA A 76 4.94 26.17 0.73
N ASP A 77 4.79 24.86 0.92
CA ASP A 77 5.61 23.83 0.28
C ASP A 77 4.73 22.61 -0.06
N PRO A 78 4.31 22.46 -1.33
CA PRO A 78 3.52 21.32 -1.76
C PRO A 78 4.17 19.96 -1.48
N SER A 79 5.52 19.89 -1.44
CA SER A 79 6.23 18.64 -1.18
C SER A 79 6.19 18.20 0.29
N LYS A 80 5.72 19.08 1.20
CA LYS A 80 5.56 18.81 2.63
C LYS A 80 4.11 18.91 3.09
N ASP A 81 3.21 19.46 2.27
CA ASP A 81 1.82 19.63 2.65
C ASP A 81 1.05 18.30 2.63
N PRO A 82 0.41 17.89 3.75
CA PRO A 82 -0.34 16.64 3.82
C PRO A 82 -1.43 16.50 2.76
N LYS A 83 -2.03 17.61 2.30
CA LYS A 83 -3.06 17.59 1.24
C LYS A 83 -2.50 17.08 -0.09
N CYS A 84 -1.24 17.38 -0.37
CA CYS A 84 -0.53 16.90 -1.55
C CYS A 84 0.00 15.48 -1.34
N LEU A 85 0.58 15.22 -0.17
CA LEU A 85 1.20 13.93 0.16
C LEU A 85 0.19 12.77 0.19
N LYS A 86 -1.08 13.04 0.52
CA LYS A 86 -2.18 12.06 0.49
C LYS A 86 -2.32 11.31 -0.84
N CYS A 87 -1.90 11.91 -1.95
CA CYS A 87 -1.96 11.29 -3.28
C CYS A 87 -0.58 11.01 -3.88
N HIS A 88 0.47 11.67 -3.40
CA HIS A 88 1.82 11.58 -3.96
C HIS A 88 2.76 10.68 -3.16
N SER A 89 2.29 10.13 -2.04
CA SER A 89 3.06 9.22 -1.19
C SER A 89 2.18 8.17 -0.53
N THR A 90 2.48 6.90 -0.80
CA THR A 90 1.86 5.78 -0.05
C THR A 90 2.22 5.89 1.42
N TYR A 91 3.50 6.13 1.72
CA TYR A 91 4.02 6.22 3.09
C TYR A 91 3.28 7.24 3.96
N HIS A 92 2.97 8.42 3.41
CA HIS A 92 2.27 9.47 4.15
C HIS A 92 0.75 9.28 4.25
N THR A 93 0.19 8.28 3.57
CA THR A 93 -1.27 8.06 3.48
C THR A 93 -1.74 6.87 4.31
N VAL A 94 -0.88 5.88 4.52
CA VAL A 94 -1.22 4.64 5.24
C VAL A 94 -1.09 4.82 6.75
N ASN A 95 -1.69 3.91 7.52
CA ASN A 95 -1.48 3.88 8.97
C ASN A 95 0.00 3.59 9.26
N SER A 96 0.67 4.47 10.01
CA SER A 96 2.07 4.32 10.39
C SER A 96 2.36 3.05 11.16
N ASP A 97 1.39 2.55 11.94
CA ASP A 97 1.53 1.32 12.72
C ASP A 97 1.63 0.07 11.84
N LEU A 98 1.23 0.18 10.57
CA LEU A 98 1.30 -0.90 9.58
C LEU A 98 2.54 -0.78 8.69
N ILE A 99 3.42 0.20 8.90
CA ILE A 99 4.62 0.37 8.07
C ILE A 99 5.74 -0.51 8.63
N ALA A 100 6.09 -1.56 7.89
CA ALA A 100 7.25 -2.39 8.22
C ALA A 100 8.53 -1.78 7.62
N THR A 101 8.58 -1.68 6.29
CA THR A 101 9.78 -1.20 5.57
C THR A 101 9.48 -0.26 4.40
N LEU A 102 8.21 0.09 4.16
CA LEU A 102 7.86 1.14 3.19
C LEU A 102 8.57 2.46 3.56
N THR A 103 9.21 3.10 2.58
CA THR A 103 9.97 4.34 2.82
C THR A 103 9.24 5.59 2.32
N ALA A 104 9.52 6.73 2.96
CA ALA A 104 8.93 8.03 2.60
C ALA A 104 9.25 8.48 1.17
N THR A 105 10.30 7.92 0.55
CA THR A 105 10.79 8.31 -0.78
C THR A 105 10.21 7.51 -1.94
N GLU A 106 9.38 6.49 -1.71
CA GLU A 106 8.85 5.63 -2.79
C GLU A 106 7.80 6.32 -3.67
N GLY A 107 7.34 7.51 -3.30
CA GLY A 107 6.19 8.14 -3.93
C GLY A 107 4.96 7.26 -3.83
N VAL A 108 4.27 7.05 -4.95
CA VAL A 108 3.17 6.10 -5.05
C VAL A 108 3.75 4.70 -5.31
N SER A 109 3.90 3.94 -4.23
CA SER A 109 4.45 2.58 -4.20
C SER A 109 3.49 1.54 -4.79
N CYS A 110 3.96 0.29 -4.93
CA CYS A 110 3.18 -0.84 -5.42
C CYS A 110 1.88 -1.04 -4.61
N GLU A 111 2.00 -0.87 -3.30
CA GLU A 111 0.97 -1.17 -2.30
C GLU A 111 -0.17 -0.13 -2.28
N SER A 112 -0.01 1.01 -2.97
CA SER A 112 -1.14 1.92 -3.23
C SER A 112 -2.20 1.33 -4.15
N CYS A 113 -1.81 0.40 -5.03
CA CYS A 113 -2.74 -0.27 -5.95
C CYS A 113 -3.00 -1.73 -5.56
N HIS A 114 -1.98 -2.40 -4.99
CA HIS A 114 -2.03 -3.83 -4.70
C HIS A 114 -2.32 -4.17 -3.23
N GLY A 115 -2.44 -3.16 -2.36
CA GLY A 115 -2.60 -3.36 -0.93
C GLY A 115 -1.29 -3.70 -0.22
N PRO A 116 -1.31 -3.76 1.12
CA PRO A 116 -0.18 -4.19 1.94
C PRO A 116 0.23 -5.64 1.59
N GLY A 117 1.54 -5.89 1.63
CA GLY A 117 2.15 -7.15 1.18
C GLY A 117 2.24 -8.25 2.22
#